data_AF-A0A0G0ZI96-F1
#
_entry.id   AF-A0A0G0ZI96-F1
#
_cell.length_a   1.000
_cell.length_b   1.000
_cell.length_c   1.000
_cell.angle_alpha   90.00
_cell.angle_beta   90.00
_cell.angle_gamma   90.00
#
_symmetry.space_group_name_H-M   'P 1'
#
loop_
_entity.id
_entity.type
_entity.pdbx_description
1 polymer ?
#
loop_
_entity_poly.entity_id
_entity_poly.type
_entity_poly.pdbx_seq_one_letter_code
_entity_poly.pdbx_strand_id
1 'polypeptide(L)'
;MVKDVLRESTGEISSSDGPPVLQHDTSTASDDDLKKTELTEKEHAKVIEKLIEIAFTKSLAAAIKTARSLKSAHLLDEFHDTLADQYYEKLKAARKLK
;
A
#
# COMPACT_ATOMS: atom_id res chain seq x y z
N MET A 1 34.08 22.56 -42.41
CA MET A 1 34.71 23.36 -41.35
C MET A 1 33.57 23.91 -40.49
N VAL A 2 33.56 23.79 -39.16
CA VAL A 2 34.58 23.29 -38.21
C VAL A 2 33.98 22.26 -37.23
N LYS A 3 34.83 21.53 -36.49
CA LYS A 3 34.46 20.61 -35.41
C LYS A 3 35.03 21.17 -34.11
N ASP A 4 34.21 21.36 -33.08
CA ASP A 4 34.62 21.57 -31.68
C ASP A 4 33.52 20.96 -30.80
N VAL A 5 33.69 19.96 -29.92
CA VAL A 5 34.71 19.61 -28.89
C VAL A 5 34.37 20.15 -27.50
N LEU A 6 33.83 19.25 -26.66
CA LEU A 6 33.63 19.33 -25.20
C LEU A 6 33.30 17.87 -24.76
N ARG A 7 34.08 17.03 -24.04
CA ARG A 7 35.15 17.18 -23.02
C ARG A 7 34.65 17.95 -21.78
N GLU A 8 34.65 17.52 -20.52
CA GLU A 8 35.26 16.42 -19.72
C GLU A 8 34.29 16.15 -18.52
N SER A 9 34.17 15.01 -17.83
CA SER A 9 34.72 13.65 -17.96
C SER A 9 33.89 12.64 -17.13
N THR A 10 34.21 11.34 -17.21
CA THR A 10 33.78 10.31 -16.23
C THR A 10 34.85 10.08 -15.17
N GLY A 11 34.55 10.44 -13.92
CA GLY A 11 35.42 10.16 -12.77
C GLY A 11 34.90 8.97 -11.96
N GLU A 12 35.29 7.74 -12.34
CA GLU A 12 35.23 6.61 -11.42
C GLU A 12 36.51 6.59 -10.57
N ILE A 13 36.36 6.63 -9.25
CA ILE A 13 37.40 6.22 -8.31
C ILE A 13 36.76 5.39 -7.20
N SER A 14 37.19 4.13 -7.14
CA SER A 14 36.81 3.16 -6.12
C SER A 14 37.75 3.23 -4.92
N SER A 15 37.24 2.79 -3.77
CA SER A 15 37.95 2.26 -2.59
C SER A 15 38.33 3.17 -1.41
N SER A 16 37.91 2.67 -0.23
CA SER A 16 38.52 2.75 1.12
C SER A 16 38.45 4.04 1.97
N ASP A 17 38.21 3.78 3.26
CA ASP A 17 38.18 4.64 4.46
C ASP A 17 37.14 5.77 4.55
N GLY A 18 36.37 5.76 5.66
CA GLY A 18 35.39 6.80 6.03
C GLY A 18 35.69 7.37 7.41
N PRO A 19 34.70 7.91 8.16
CA PRO A 19 33.42 8.46 7.76
C PRO A 19 33.40 10.00 7.88
N PRO A 20 32.32 10.66 7.41
CA PRO A 20 31.61 11.51 8.36
C PRO A 20 30.13 11.17 8.47
N VAL A 21 29.69 11.19 9.72
CA VAL A 21 28.30 11.11 10.16
C VAL A 21 27.41 12.06 9.34
N LEU A 22 26.51 11.51 8.52
CA LEU A 22 25.31 12.21 8.08
C LEU A 22 24.19 11.89 9.08
N GLN A 23 24.02 12.79 10.04
CA GLN A 23 22.80 12.90 10.82
C GLN A 23 21.68 13.30 9.84
N HIS A 24 20.99 12.32 9.28
CA HIS A 24 19.63 12.55 8.83
C HIS A 24 18.72 12.51 10.06
N ASP A 25 17.93 13.56 10.18
CA ASP A 25 17.21 13.97 11.36
C ASP A 25 16.47 12.82 12.05
N THR A 26 16.62 12.75 13.38
CA THR A 26 15.63 12.09 14.23
C THR A 26 14.31 12.82 14.02
N SER A 27 13.48 12.31 13.09
CA SER A 27 12.11 12.76 12.93
C SER A 27 11.42 12.55 14.26
N THR A 28 11.21 13.66 14.97
CA THR A 28 10.39 13.73 16.17
C THR A 28 8.98 13.36 15.77
N ALA A 29 8.65 12.07 15.88
CA ALA A 29 7.30 11.56 15.74
C ALA A 29 6.43 12.30 16.76
N SER A 30 5.67 13.27 16.27
CA SER A 30 4.74 14.04 17.09
C SER A 30 3.57 13.13 17.42
N ASP A 31 3.28 12.99 18.72
CA ASP A 31 2.26 12.09 19.28
C ASP A 31 0.85 12.30 18.68
N ASP A 32 0.61 13.45 18.06
CA ASP A 32 -0.64 13.84 17.41
C ASP A 32 -0.95 13.04 16.12
N ASP A 33 0.06 12.58 15.37
CA ASP A 33 -0.13 11.85 14.11
C ASP A 33 -0.77 10.47 14.34
N LEU A 34 -0.40 9.83 15.46
CA LEU A 34 -0.86 8.49 15.86
C LEU A 34 -2.38 8.40 16.08
N LYS A 35 -3.03 9.49 16.52
CA LYS A 35 -4.49 9.51 16.71
C LYS A 35 -5.25 9.70 15.40
N LYS A 36 -4.63 10.34 14.41
CA LYS A 36 -5.26 10.59 13.11
C LYS A 36 -5.27 9.32 12.25
N THR A 37 -4.18 8.55 12.26
CA THR A 37 -4.10 7.25 11.57
C THR A 37 -5.10 6.26 12.16
N GLU A 38 -5.17 6.13 13.49
CA GLU A 38 -6.05 5.18 14.19
C GLU A 38 -7.55 5.45 13.94
N LEU A 39 -7.93 6.71 13.68
CA LEU A 39 -9.29 7.07 13.25
C LEU A 39 -9.56 6.66 11.80
N THR A 40 -8.62 6.91 10.88
CA THR A 40 -8.76 6.50 9.48
C THR A 40 -8.83 4.98 9.31
N GLU A 41 -8.04 4.20 10.05
CA GLU A 41 -8.06 2.73 10.03
C GLU A 41 -9.44 2.17 10.44
N LYS A 42 -10.06 2.76 11.48
CA LYS A 42 -11.40 2.35 11.95
C LYS A 42 -12.52 2.73 10.97
N GLU A 43 -12.30 3.71 10.11
CA GLU A 43 -13.21 4.02 9.00
C GLU A 43 -12.97 3.09 7.81
N HIS A 44 -11.71 2.79 7.49
CA HIS A 44 -11.31 1.86 6.43
C HIS A 44 -11.89 0.45 6.67
N ALA A 45 -11.73 -0.10 7.87
CA ALA A 45 -12.25 -1.41 8.24
C ALA A 45 -13.77 -1.52 8.01
N LYS A 46 -14.55 -0.50 8.41
CA LYS A 46 -16.01 -0.45 8.19
C LYS A 46 -16.38 -0.37 6.72
N VAL A 47 -15.60 0.35 5.91
CA VAL A 47 -15.81 0.43 4.47
C VAL A 47 -15.55 -0.94 3.83
N ILE A 48 -14.49 -1.63 4.25
CA ILE A 48 -14.16 -2.98 3.77
C ILE A 48 -15.25 -3.98 4.17
N GLU A 49 -15.66 -4.02 5.44
CA GLU A 49 -16.79 -4.84 5.90
C GLU A 49 -18.04 -4.63 5.03
N LYS A 50 -18.36 -3.37 4.68
CA LYS A 50 -19.50 -3.05 3.82
C LYS A 50 -19.32 -3.55 2.37
N LEU A 51 -18.11 -3.46 1.82
CA LEU A 51 -17.79 -4.01 0.49
C LEU A 51 -17.90 -5.54 0.48
N ILE A 52 -17.42 -6.20 1.53
CA ILE A 52 -17.52 -7.65 1.76
C ILE A 52 -18.99 -8.08 1.87
N GLU A 53 -19.81 -7.35 2.64
CA GLU A 53 -21.25 -7.58 2.74
C GLU A 53 -21.92 -7.46 1.36
N ILE A 54 -21.60 -6.43 0.57
CA ILE A 54 -22.13 -6.27 -0.80
C ILE A 54 -21.70 -7.42 -1.72
N ALA A 55 -20.46 -7.90 -1.59
CA ALA A 55 -19.93 -9.00 -2.40
C ALA A 55 -20.70 -10.31 -2.15
N PHE A 56 -20.99 -10.63 -0.89
CA PHE A 56 -21.72 -11.84 -0.50
C PHE A 56 -23.25 -11.74 -0.60
N THR A 57 -23.84 -10.56 -0.44
CA THR A 57 -25.31 -10.38 -0.43
C THR A 57 -25.91 -9.97 -1.78
N LYS A 58 -25.17 -9.20 -2.60
CA LYS A 58 -25.65 -8.67 -3.89
C LYS A 58 -24.90 -9.31 -5.06
N SER A 59 -23.62 -8.98 -5.18
CA SER A 59 -22.68 -9.59 -6.13
C SER A 59 -21.29 -8.97 -5.97
N LEU A 60 -20.26 -9.74 -6.32
CA LEU A 60 -18.89 -9.25 -6.43
C LEU A 60 -18.76 -8.04 -7.37
N ALA A 61 -19.48 -8.04 -8.50
CA ALA A 61 -19.47 -6.92 -9.44
C ALA A 61 -20.00 -5.60 -8.83
N ALA A 62 -21.01 -5.67 -7.95
CA ALA A 62 -21.51 -4.50 -7.22
C ALA A 62 -20.52 -4.01 -6.16
N ALA A 63 -19.80 -4.92 -5.49
CA ALA A 63 -18.73 -4.56 -4.56
C ALA A 63 -17.58 -3.87 -5.28
N ILE A 64 -17.06 -4.45 -6.37
CA ILE A 64 -15.98 -3.86 -7.19
C ILE A 64 -16.39 -2.48 -7.74
N LYS A 65 -17.63 -2.31 -8.20
CA LYS A 65 -18.12 -0.99 -8.66
C LYS A 65 -18.09 0.06 -7.53
N THR A 66 -18.47 -0.35 -6.32
CA THR A 66 -18.41 0.51 -5.13
C THR A 66 -16.97 0.82 -4.74
N ALA A 67 -16.10 -0.18 -4.63
CA ALA A 67 -14.67 -0.02 -4.32
C ALA A 67 -13.97 0.94 -5.29
N ARG A 68 -14.18 0.75 -6.61
CA ARG A 68 -13.64 1.66 -7.65
C ARG A 68 -14.14 3.10 -7.54
N SER A 69 -15.33 3.32 -6.97
CA SER A 69 -15.87 4.69 -6.78
C SER A 69 -15.19 5.44 -5.64
N LEU A 70 -14.59 4.74 -4.67
CA LEU A 70 -13.85 5.32 -3.54
C LEU A 70 -12.48 5.88 -3.94
N LYS A 71 -11.95 5.51 -5.11
CA LYS A 71 -10.66 5.96 -5.67
C LYS A 71 -9.43 5.81 -4.74
N SER A 72 -9.52 4.93 -3.74
CA SER A 72 -8.40 4.59 -2.86
C SER A 72 -7.81 3.25 -3.30
N ALA A 73 -6.51 3.23 -3.61
CA ALA A 73 -5.79 2.00 -3.96
C ALA A 73 -5.66 1.08 -2.74
N HIS A 74 -5.30 1.63 -1.57
CA HIS A 74 -5.16 0.88 -0.32
C HIS A 74 -6.45 0.17 0.09
N LEU A 75 -7.61 0.85 0.02
CA LEU A 75 -8.91 0.22 0.32
C LEU A 75 -9.31 -0.88 -0.68
N LEU A 76 -8.80 -0.84 -1.92
CA LEU A 76 -9.08 -1.86 -2.92
C LEU A 76 -8.22 -3.12 -2.69
N ASP A 77 -6.97 -2.92 -2.27
CA ASP A 77 -6.00 -3.96 -1.92
C ASP A 77 -6.45 -4.71 -0.66
N GLU A 78 -6.73 -3.97 0.42
CA GLU A 78 -7.21 -4.52 1.69
C GLU A 78 -8.58 -5.20 1.56
N PHE A 79 -9.45 -4.68 0.67
CA PHE A 79 -10.70 -5.35 0.29
C PHE A 79 -10.45 -6.67 -0.47
N HIS A 80 -9.48 -6.70 -1.39
CA HIS A 80 -9.15 -7.91 -2.15
C HIS A 80 -8.67 -9.03 -1.23
N ASP A 81 -7.76 -8.71 -0.31
CA ASP A 81 -7.18 -9.70 0.62
C ASP A 81 -8.22 -10.18 1.63
N THR A 82 -8.96 -9.26 2.26
CA THR A 82 -10.08 -9.62 3.17
C THR A 82 -11.14 -10.48 2.47
N LEU A 83 -11.41 -10.22 1.19
CA LEU A 83 -12.36 -11.01 0.41
C LEU A 83 -11.84 -12.43 0.15
N ALA A 84 -10.55 -12.58 -0.17
CA ALA A 84 -9.92 -13.87 -0.37
C ALA A 84 -9.99 -14.75 0.89
N ASP A 85 -9.63 -14.18 2.05
CA ASP A 85 -9.72 -14.86 3.36
C ASP A 85 -11.15 -15.29 3.68
N GLN A 86 -12.12 -14.40 3.49
CA GLN A 86 -13.54 -14.71 3.72
C GLN A 86 -14.07 -15.81 2.79
N TYR A 87 -13.60 -15.89 1.53
CA TYR A 87 -13.91 -17.01 0.65
C TYR A 87 -13.23 -18.30 1.10
N TYR A 88 -11.96 -18.25 1.51
CA TYR A 88 -11.20 -19.40 1.99
C TYR A 88 -11.85 -20.04 3.23
N GLU A 89 -12.21 -19.24 4.24
CA GLU A 89 -12.90 -19.74 5.43
C GLU A 89 -14.28 -20.31 5.12
N LYS A 90 -15.06 -19.69 4.22
CA LYS A 90 -16.35 -20.24 3.77
C LYS A 90 -16.19 -21.57 3.01
N LEU A 91 -15.14 -21.72 2.21
CA LEU A 91 -14.83 -22.97 1.49
C LEU A 91 -14.34 -24.08 2.43
N LYS A 92 -13.52 -23.75 3.44
CA LYS A 92 -13.15 -24.65 4.54
C LYS A 92 -14.36 -25.11 5.34
N ALA A 93 -15.23 -24.18 5.76
CA ALA A 93 -16.47 -24.49 6.46
C ALA A 93 -17.40 -25.40 5.65
N ALA A 94 -17.45 -25.21 4.32
CA ALA A 94 -18.16 -26.08 3.38
C ALA A 94 -17.47 -27.43 3.10
N ARG A 95 -16.35 -27.75 3.79
CA ARG A 95 -15.49 -28.93 3.58
C ARG A 95 -15.00 -29.11 2.13
N LYS A 96 -14.87 -28.01 1.37
CA LYS A 96 -14.38 -28.00 -0.01
C LYS A 96 -12.86 -27.90 -0.12
N LEU A 97 -12.19 -27.64 1.00
CA LEU A 97 -10.74 -27.62 1.17
C LEU A 97 -10.37 -28.57 2.32
N LYS A 98 -9.20 -29.21 2.21
CA LYS A 98 -8.58 -30.10 3.21
C LYS A 98 -7.15 -29.66 3.45
#